data_AF-A0A8J8DBV1-F1
#
_entry.id   AF-A0A8J8DBV1-F1
#
_cell.length_a   1.000
_cell.length_b   1.000
_cell.length_c   1.000
_cell.angle_alpha   90.00
_cell.angle_beta   90.00
_cell.angle_gamma   90.00
#
_symmetry.space_group_name_H-M   'P 1'
#
loop_
_entity.id
_entity.type
_entity.pdbx_description
1 polymer ?
#
loop_
_entity_poly.entity_id
_entity_poly.type
_entity_poly.pdbx_seq_one_letter_code
_entity_poly.pdbx_strand_id
1 'polypeptide(L)' 'MISISFPDGAVRQYESGITALDIAKSISEGLARKVLAANVNGE' A
#
# COMPACT_ATOMS: atom_id res chain seq x y z
N MET A 1 7.45 2.91 -12.25
CA MET A 1 6.76 3.65 -11.17
C MET A 1 5.26 3.75 -11.44
N ILE A 2 4.45 3.44 -10.44
CA ILE A 2 2.98 3.59 -10.40
C ILE A 2 2.60 4.54 -9.27
N SER A 3 1.48 5.26 -9.40
CA SER A 3 0.95 6.11 -8.35
C SER A 3 -0.19 5.41 -7.62
N ILE A 4 -0.12 5.37 -6.29
CA ILE A 4 -1.14 4.77 -5.42
C ILE A 4 -1.75 5.87 -4.55
N SER A 5 -3.07 5.98 -4.60
CA SER A 5 -3.87 6.85 -3.75
C SER A 5 -4.39 6.09 -2.53
N PHE A 6 -4.28 6.70 -1.36
CA PHE A 6 -4.74 6.14 -0.09
C PHE A 6 -6.06 6.79 0.37
N PRO A 7 -6.81 6.17 1.30
CA PRO A 7 -8.10 6.69 1.79
C PRO A 7 -8.01 8.06 2.47
N ASP A 8 -6.82 8.47 2.93
CA ASP A 8 -6.54 9.78 3.51
C ASP A 8 -6.27 10.87 2.45
N GLY A 9 -6.33 10.51 1.16
CA GLY A 9 -6.03 11.39 0.04
C GLY A 9 -4.53 11.49 -0.30
N ALA A 10 -3.65 10.82 0.44
CA ALA A 10 -2.23 10.80 0.11
C ALA A 10 -2.01 10.05 -1.20
N VAL A 11 -1.09 10.55 -2.03
CA VAL A 11 -0.63 9.85 -3.24
C VAL A 11 0.85 9.59 -3.09
N ARG A 12 1.26 8.32 -3.26
CA ARG A 12 2.67 7.92 -3.21
C ARG A 12 3.05 7.16 -4.47
N GLN A 13 4.31 7.26 -4.87
CA GLN A 13 4.86 6.55 -6.01
C GLN A 13 5.64 5.32 -5.55
N TYR A 14 5.43 4.22 -6.25
CA TYR A 14 6.08 2.94 -5.98
C TYR A 14 6.55 2.30 -7.29
N GLU A 15 7.45 1.33 -7.21
CA GLU A 15 7.85 0.58 -8.39
C GLU A 15 6.74 -0.37 -8.87
N SER A 16 6.75 -0.65 -10.18
CA SER A 16 5.80 -1.60 -10.75
C SER A 16 6.09 -3.01 -10.23
N GLY A 17 5.05 -3.75 -9.87
CA GLY A 17 5.19 -5.07 -9.25
C GLY A 17 5.36 -5.04 -7.73
N ILE A 18 5.21 -3.88 -7.08
CA ILE A 18 5.19 -3.80 -5.62
C ILE A 18 4.01 -4.58 -5.02
N THR A 19 4.22 -5.19 -3.86
CA THR A 19 3.17 -5.92 -3.14
C THR A 19 2.45 -5.04 -2.12
N ALA A 20 1.22 -5.41 -1.77
CA ALA A 20 0.47 -4.78 -0.69
C ALA A 20 1.22 -4.81 0.66
N LEU A 21 1.98 -5.87 0.92
CA LEU A 21 2.78 -6.00 2.12
C LEU A 21 3.95 -5.00 2.15
N ASP A 22 4.62 -4.79 1.01
CA ASP A 22 5.72 -3.83 0.91
C ASP A 22 5.22 -2.39 1.08
N ILE A 23 4.04 -2.09 0.52
CA ILE A 23 3.37 -0.81 0.75
C ILE A 23 3.06 -0.65 2.25
N ALA A 24 2.49 -1.67 2.91
CA ALA A 24 2.20 -1.61 4.34
C ALA A 24 3.46 -1.38 5.19
N LYS A 25 4.57 -2.04 4.87
CA LYS A 25 5.88 -1.82 5.51
C LYS A 25 6.39 -0.38 5.35
N SER A 26 6.22 0.19 4.15
CA SER A 26 6.61 1.59 3.87
C SER A 26 5.83 2.61 4.69
N ILE A 27 4.65 2.24 5.21
CA ILE A 27 3.83 3.07 6.09
C ILE A 27 4.28 2.87 7.55
N SER A 28 4.33 1.62 8.02
CA SER A 28 4.92 1.28 9.32
C SER A 28 5.06 -0.24 9.51
N GLU A 29 6.02 -0.64 10.33
CA GLU A 29 6.17 -2.03 10.80
C GLU A 29 4.94 -2.55 11.58
N GLY A 30 4.23 -1.65 12.26
CA GLY A 30 3.01 -2.00 13.01
C GLY A 30 1.85 -2.35 12.07
N LEU A 31 1.69 -1.63 10.97
CA LEU A 31 0.67 -1.92 9.95
C LEU A 31 0.99 -3.20 9.21
N ALA A 32 2.24 -3.38 8.78
CA ALA A 32 2.68 -4.59 8.08
C ALA A 32 2.43 -5.87 8.88
N ARG A 33 2.58 -5.82 10.21
CA ARG A 33 2.28 -6.95 11.09
C ARG A 33 0.80 -7.32 11.20
N LYS A 34 -0.10 -6.36 10.97
CA LYS A 34 -1.56 -6.54 11.12
C LYS A 34 -2.29 -6.71 9.80
N VAL A 35 -1.64 -6.41 8.68
CA VAL A 35 -2.24 -6.51 7.34
C VAL A 35 -2.47 -7.98 6.97
N LEU A 36 -3.67 -8.27 6.46
CA LEU A 36 -4.06 -9.60 5.97
C LEU A 36 -4.34 -9.60 4.46
N ALA A 37 -4.93 -8.52 3.98
CA ALA A 37 -5.25 -8.27 2.59
C ALA A 37 -5.21 -6.76 2.30
N ALA A 38 -5.21 -6.41 1.03
CA ALA A 38 -5.45 -5.04 0.58
C ALA A 38 -6.61 -5.07 -0.42
N ASN A 39 -7.45 -4.04 -0.37
CA ASN A 39 -8.45 -3.80 -1.39
C ASN A 39 -7.90 -2.82 -2.42
N VAL A 40 -7.99 -3.17 -3.70
CA VAL A 40 -7.48 -2.33 -4.79
C VAL A 40 -8.62 -2.06 -5.74
N ASN A 41 -9.06 -0.79 -5.81
CA ASN A 41 -10.15 -0.35 -6.68
C ASN A 41 -11.45 -1.18 -6.55
N GLY A 42 -11.74 -1.69 -5.35
CA GLY A 42 -12.94 -2.49 -5.07
C GLY A 42 -12.75 -4.00 -5.13
N GLU A 43 -11.57 -4.49 -5.49
CA GLU A 43 -11.22 -5.92 -5.52
C GLU A 43 -10.39 -6.36 -4.31
#